data_AF-A0A484PUQ4-F1
#
_entry.id   AF-A0A484PUQ4-F1
#
_cell.length_a   1.000
_cell.length_b   1.000
_cell.length_c   1.000
_cell.angle_alpha   90.00
_cell.angle_beta   90.00
_cell.angle_gamma   90.00
#
_symmetry.space_group_name_H-M   'P 1'
#
loop_
_entity.id
_entity.type
_entity.pdbx_description
1 polymer ?
#
loop_
_entity_poly.entity_id
_entity_poly.type
_entity_poly.pdbx_seq_one_letter_code
_entity_poly.pdbx_strand_id
1 'polypeptide(L)'
;MLYAVALQESGLRRGGRLVPWPWTLNVAGTARRFGSHVEACNGLNKALREVPPTRIDAGLAQINLGYQKHRYSHPCDLLDPYRNLAIAAEILREQHTPGEDWLLAIGRYHRPAGGAPAARYRRSVSQHLARVVGPSRADASTRRNTP
;
A
#
# COMPACT_ATOMS: atom_id res chain seq x y z
N MET A 1 8.16 -5.71 4.33
CA MET A 1 8.02 -4.70 3.26
C MET A 1 6.56 -4.34 2.95
N LEU A 2 5.71 -5.31 2.60
CA LEU A 2 4.30 -5.06 2.25
C LEU A 2 3.52 -4.24 3.29
N TYR A 3 3.75 -4.47 4.59
CA TYR A 3 3.12 -3.67 5.64
C TYR A 3 3.50 -2.17 5.60
N ALA A 4 4.75 -1.85 5.25
CA ALA A 4 5.20 -0.46 5.10
C ALA A 4 4.59 0.21 3.87
N VAL A 5 4.44 -0.54 2.77
CA VAL A 5 3.68 -0.10 1.59
C VAL A 5 2.22 0.16 1.98
N ALA A 6 1.57 -0.78 2.66
CA ALA A 6 0.18 -0.63 3.08
C ALA A 6 -0.02 0.55 4.06
N LEU A 7 0.96 0.84 4.92
CA LEU A 7 0.95 2.04 5.77
C LEU A 7 1.02 3.33 4.94
N GLN A 8 1.85 3.35 3.91
CA GLN A 8 1.98 4.50 3.01
C GLN A 8 0.72 4.73 2.18
N GLU A 9 0.12 3.64 1.69
CA GLU A 9 -1.02 3.66 0.76
C GLU A 9 -2.35 3.89 1.48
N SER A 10 -2.57 3.21 2.60
CA SER A 10 -3.86 3.20 3.31
C SER A 10 -3.73 3.46 4.81
N GLY A 11 -2.64 4.05 5.28
CA GLY A 11 -2.49 4.40 6.69
C GLY A 11 -3.63 5.27 7.23
N LEU A 12 -4.17 4.89 8.39
CA LEU A 12 -5.16 5.64 9.15
C LEU A 12 -4.75 5.66 10.64
N ARG A 13 -4.89 6.81 11.30
CA ARG A 13 -4.68 6.89 12.76
C ARG A 13 -5.93 6.36 13.48
N ARG A 14 -5.76 5.28 14.25
CA ARG A 14 -6.82 4.66 15.07
C ARG A 14 -6.24 4.27 16.43
N GLY A 15 -6.90 4.68 17.52
CA GLY A 15 -6.43 4.38 18.88
C GLY A 15 -4.99 4.83 19.16
N GLY A 16 -4.61 6.01 18.65
CA GLY A 16 -3.25 6.56 18.80
C GLY A 16 -2.17 5.91 17.91
N ARG A 17 -2.50 4.86 17.14
CA ARG A 17 -1.56 4.15 16.27
C ARG A 17 -1.88 4.39 14.80
N LEU A 18 -0.85 4.44 13.96
CA LEU A 18 -1.00 4.42 12.50
C LEU A 18 -1.06 2.96 12.04
N VAL A 19 -2.16 2.57 11.41
CA VAL A 19 -2.38 1.21 10.91
C VAL A 19 -2.86 1.25 9.46
N PRO A 20 -2.49 0.27 8.62
CA PRO A 20 -3.12 0.12 7.30
C PRO A 20 -4.62 -0.14 7.44
N TRP A 21 -5.43 0.50 6.60
CA TRP A 21 -6.89 0.40 6.67
C TRP A 21 -7.46 -0.26 5.40
N PRO A 22 -7.97 -1.50 5.47
CA PRO A 22 -8.33 -2.25 4.27
C PRO A 22 -9.56 -1.71 3.55
N TRP A 23 -10.44 -1.01 4.26
CA TRP A 23 -11.68 -0.48 3.70
C TRP A 23 -11.48 0.97 3.25
N THR A 24 -10.53 1.13 2.35
CA THR A 24 -10.07 2.42 1.81
C THR A 24 -10.24 2.43 0.31
N LEU A 25 -10.84 3.51 -0.20
CA LEU A 25 -10.89 3.81 -1.62
C LEU A 25 -10.20 5.14 -1.88
N ASN A 26 -9.45 5.23 -2.97
CA ASN A 26 -9.16 6.50 -3.61
C ASN A 26 -10.06 6.60 -4.84
N VAL A 27 -10.95 7.58 -4.87
CA VAL A 27 -11.85 7.82 -6.00
C VAL A 27 -11.46 9.16 -6.61
N ALA A 28 -10.87 9.12 -7.80
CA ALA A 28 -10.51 10.30 -8.58
C ALA A 28 -9.59 11.30 -7.83
N GLY A 29 -8.75 10.81 -6.92
CA GLY A 29 -7.86 11.61 -6.08
C GLY A 29 -8.40 11.90 -4.67
N THR A 30 -9.64 11.50 -4.36
CA THR A 30 -10.27 11.69 -3.06
C THR A 30 -10.27 10.39 -2.26
N ALA A 31 -9.58 10.39 -1.11
CA ALA A 31 -9.60 9.26 -0.19
C ALA A 31 -10.97 9.15 0.53
N ARG A 32 -11.53 7.95 0.57
CA ARG A 32 -12.76 7.59 1.28
C ARG A 32 -12.46 6.39 2.18
N ARG A 33 -12.84 6.47 3.46
CA ARG A 33 -12.56 5.44 4.48
C ARG A 33 -13.89 4.94 5.04
N PHE A 34 -14.03 3.62 5.13
CA PHE A 34 -15.28 2.98 5.56
C PHE A 34 -15.07 2.15 6.83
N GLY A 35 -16.14 1.91 7.57
CA GLY A 35 -16.12 1.17 8.82
C GLY A 35 -16.15 -0.34 8.65
N SER A 36 -16.54 -0.84 7.47
CA SER A 36 -16.62 -2.27 7.17
C SER A 36 -16.35 -2.59 5.69
N HIS A 37 -16.11 -3.87 5.41
CA HIS A 37 -15.99 -4.39 4.05
C HIS A 37 -17.25 -4.11 3.21
N VAL A 38 -18.43 -4.31 3.80
CA VAL A 38 -19.73 -4.12 3.13
C VAL A 38 -19.91 -2.65 2.72
N GLU A 39 -19.63 -1.72 3.64
CA GLU A 39 -19.71 -0.28 3.34
C GLU A 39 -18.75 0.14 2.24
N ALA A 40 -17.49 -0.34 2.28
CA ALA A 40 -16.52 -0.05 1.24
C ALA A 40 -16.92 -0.65 -0.11
N CYS A 41 -17.46 -1.86 -0.14
CA CYS A 41 -17.93 -2.49 -1.38
C CYS A 41 -19.11 -1.71 -1.98
N ASN A 42 -20.06 -1.25 -1.15
CA ASN A 42 -21.14 -0.38 -1.58
C ASN A 42 -20.61 0.96 -2.14
N GLY A 43 -19.66 1.58 -1.44
CA GLY A 43 -18.99 2.80 -1.89
C GLY A 43 -18.23 2.62 -3.20
N LEU A 44 -17.59 1.46 -3.39
CA LEU A 44 -16.86 1.10 -4.59
C LEU A 44 -17.80 0.93 -5.78
N ASN A 45 -18.90 0.18 -5.60
CA ASN A 45 -19.91 0.01 -6.63
C ASN A 45 -20.55 1.35 -7.04
N LYS A 46 -20.74 2.27 -6.09
CA LYS A 46 -21.18 3.64 -6.40
C LYS A 46 -20.14 4.40 -7.22
N ALA A 47 -18.88 4.40 -6.80
CA ALA A 47 -17.80 5.08 -7.50
C ALA A 47 -17.62 4.57 -8.95
N LEU A 48 -17.78 3.26 -9.18
CA LEU A 48 -17.71 2.66 -10.52
C LEU A 48 -18.80 3.14 -11.49
N ARG A 49 -19.89 3.71 -10.99
CA ARG A 49 -20.92 4.35 -11.82
C ARG A 49 -20.63 5.83 -12.09
N GLU A 50 -19.74 6.44 -11.32
CA GLU A 50 -19.45 7.88 -11.36
C GLU A 50 -18.19 8.19 -12.17
N VAL A 51 -17.17 7.33 -12.09
CA VAL A 51 -15.87 7.54 -12.72
C VAL A 51 -15.32 6.26 -13.35
N PRO A 52 -14.43 6.36 -14.36
CA PRO A 52 -13.74 5.20 -14.93
C PRO A 52 -12.98 4.38 -13.86
N PRO A 53 -12.93 3.04 -13.96
CA PRO A 53 -12.19 2.19 -13.03
C PRO A 53 -10.71 2.54 -12.88
N THR A 54 -10.09 3.11 -13.93
CA THR A 54 -8.70 3.59 -13.90
C THR A 54 -8.47 4.77 -12.94
N ARG A 55 -9.54 5.40 -12.46
CA ARG A 55 -9.51 6.47 -11.46
C ARG A 55 -9.87 5.98 -10.06
N ILE A 56 -9.91 4.66 -9.83
CA ILE A 56 -10.27 4.09 -8.55
C ILE A 56 -9.17 3.15 -8.08
N ASP A 57 -8.66 3.38 -6.88
CA ASP A 57 -7.75 2.49 -6.18
C ASP A 57 -8.43 1.95 -4.92
N ALA A 58 -8.19 0.68 -4.59
CA ALA A 58 -8.86 0.01 -3.48
C ALA A 58 -7.91 -0.77 -2.57
N GLY A 59 -8.28 -0.81 -1.29
CA GLY A 59 -7.69 -1.72 -0.33
C GLY A 59 -6.38 -1.25 0.29
N LEU A 60 -5.71 -2.18 0.97
CA LEU A 60 -4.51 -1.91 1.76
C LEU A 60 -3.37 -1.28 0.96
N ALA A 61 -3.13 -1.81 -0.25
CA ALA A 61 -2.05 -1.42 -1.14
C ALA A 61 -2.51 -0.52 -2.28
N GLN A 62 -3.76 -0.04 -2.24
CA GLN A 62 -4.35 0.86 -3.24
C GLN A 62 -4.17 0.31 -4.68
N ILE A 63 -4.69 -0.91 -4.90
CA ILE A 63 -4.66 -1.55 -6.21
C ILE A 63 -5.65 -0.84 -7.14
N ASN A 64 -5.18 -0.38 -8.29
CA ASN A 64 -6.02 0.30 -9.28
C ASN A 64 -6.96 -0.67 -10.00
N LEU A 65 -8.26 -0.37 -10.00
CA LEU A 65 -9.29 -1.24 -10.58
C LEU A 65 -9.17 -1.36 -12.10
N GLY A 66 -8.85 -0.26 -12.79
CA GLY A 66 -8.73 -0.27 -14.25
C GLY A 66 -7.49 -1.01 -14.74
N TYR A 67 -6.32 -0.61 -14.23
CA TYR A 67 -5.04 -1.15 -14.71
C TYR A 67 -4.79 -2.59 -14.28
N GLN A 68 -5.36 -3.03 -13.15
CA GLN A 68 -5.13 -4.38 -12.60
C GLN A 68 -6.35 -5.30 -12.78
N LYS A 69 -7.26 -5.00 -13.72
CA LYS A 69 -8.50 -5.77 -13.94
C LYS A 69 -8.28 -7.27 -14.14
N HIS A 70 -7.14 -7.65 -14.70
CA HIS A 70 -6.76 -9.04 -14.97
C HIS A 70 -6.39 -9.85 -13.71
N ARG A 71 -6.23 -9.20 -12.54
CA ARG A 71 -5.82 -9.84 -11.29
C ARG A 71 -6.94 -10.16 -10.32
N TYR A 72 -8.19 -9.83 -10.66
CA TYR A 72 -9.33 -10.06 -9.80
C TYR A 72 -10.60 -10.35 -10.60
N SER A 73 -11.51 -11.12 -10.02
CA SER A 73 -12.79 -11.45 -10.63
C SER A 73 -13.81 -10.34 -10.40
N HIS A 74 -14.05 -9.97 -9.13
CA HIS A 74 -15.00 -8.94 -8.74
C HIS A 74 -14.29 -7.74 -8.09
N PRO A 75 -14.69 -6.49 -8.36
CA PRO A 75 -14.01 -5.30 -7.81
C PRO A 75 -13.87 -5.32 -6.28
N CYS A 76 -14.87 -5.82 -5.57
CA CYS A 76 -14.83 -5.88 -4.11
C CYS A 76 -13.81 -6.91 -3.56
N ASP A 77 -13.28 -7.81 -4.39
CA ASP A 77 -12.19 -8.71 -3.98
C ASP A 77 -10.93 -7.94 -3.55
N LEU A 78 -10.75 -6.71 -4.08
CA LEU A 78 -9.64 -5.83 -3.70
C LEU A 78 -9.79 -5.25 -2.28
N LEU A 79 -10.95 -5.41 -1.64
CA LEU A 79 -11.17 -5.00 -0.24
C LEU A 79 -10.89 -6.13 0.76
N ASP A 80 -10.67 -7.36 0.28
CA ASP A 80 -10.12 -8.43 1.09
C ASP A 80 -8.63 -8.15 1.38
N PRO A 81 -8.22 -8.04 2.66
CA PRO A 81 -6.85 -7.69 3.02
C PRO A 81 -5.80 -8.62 2.43
N TYR A 82 -6.06 -9.93 2.41
CA TYR A 82 -5.08 -10.93 2.00
C TYR A 82 -4.94 -10.97 0.48
N ARG A 83 -6.05 -10.96 -0.25
CA ARG A 83 -6.05 -10.88 -1.72
C ARG A 83 -5.39 -9.60 -2.20
N ASN A 84 -5.70 -8.47 -1.57
CA ASN A 84 -5.11 -7.19 -1.93
C ASN A 84 -3.59 -7.19 -1.77
N LEU A 85 -3.08 -7.72 -0.64
CA LEU A 85 -1.64 -7.82 -0.42
C LEU A 85 -0.95 -8.88 -1.30
N ALA A 86 -1.63 -9.96 -1.64
CA ALA A 86 -1.12 -10.96 -2.58
C ALA A 86 -0.89 -10.34 -3.97
N ILE A 87 -1.89 -9.61 -4.49
CA ILE A 87 -1.78 -8.86 -5.74
C ILE A 87 -0.65 -7.83 -5.67
N ALA A 88 -0.55 -7.09 -4.57
CA ALA A 88 0.54 -6.12 -4.39
C ALA A 88 1.92 -6.78 -4.42
N ALA A 89 2.06 -7.98 -3.83
CA ALA A 89 3.30 -8.72 -3.82
C ALA A 89 3.70 -9.21 -5.22
N GLU A 90 2.74 -9.64 -6.03
CA GLU A 90 2.97 -10.01 -7.44
C GLU A 90 3.46 -8.80 -8.24
N ILE A 91 2.75 -7.67 -8.17
CA ILE A 91 3.15 -6.44 -8.88
C ILE A 91 4.55 -6.00 -8.43
N LEU A 92 4.84 -6.02 -7.12
CA LEU A 92 6.17 -5.68 -6.62
C LEU A 92 7.25 -6.60 -7.16
N ARG A 93 6.98 -7.91 -7.27
CA ARG A 93 7.91 -8.87 -7.83
C ARG A 93 8.13 -8.64 -9.32
N GLU A 94 7.10 -8.28 -10.08
CA GLU A 94 7.23 -7.90 -11.49
C GLU A 94 8.02 -6.61 -11.70
N GLN A 95 7.95 -5.69 -10.73
CA GLN A 95 8.76 -4.48 -10.74
C GLN A 95 10.19 -4.70 -10.24
N HIS A 96 10.53 -5.90 -9.75
CA HIS A 96 11.86 -6.21 -9.21
C HIS A 96 12.79 -6.82 -10.27
N THR A 97 14.02 -6.31 -10.32
CA THR A 97 15.12 -6.79 -11.14
C THR A 97 16.08 -7.57 -10.25
N PRO A 98 16.47 -8.81 -10.61
CA PRO A 98 17.39 -9.61 -9.81
C PRO A 98 18.67 -8.83 -9.42
N GLY A 99 19.03 -8.88 -8.14
CA GLY A 99 20.21 -8.19 -7.60
C GLY A 99 20.00 -6.72 -7.21
N GLU A 100 18.84 -6.12 -7.50
CA GLU A 100 18.58 -4.73 -7.10
C GLU A 100 17.98 -4.63 -5.69
N ASP A 101 18.13 -3.45 -5.07
CA ASP A 101 17.43 -3.09 -3.84
C ASP A 101 15.90 -3.03 -4.06
N TRP A 102 15.15 -3.76 -3.23
CA TRP A 102 13.69 -3.77 -3.24
C TRP A 102 13.05 -2.38 -3.04
N LEU A 103 13.73 -1.41 -2.43
CA LEU A 103 13.24 -0.04 -2.40
C LEU A 103 13.13 0.56 -3.80
N LEU A 104 13.98 0.20 -4.76
CA LEU A 104 13.84 0.63 -6.15
C LEU A 104 12.56 0.08 -6.78
N ALA A 105 12.27 -1.21 -6.57
CA ALA A 105 11.04 -1.86 -7.01
C ALA A 105 9.79 -1.22 -6.40
N ILE A 106 9.82 -0.85 -5.11
CA ILE A 106 8.75 -0.07 -4.46
C ILE A 106 8.52 1.27 -5.16
N GLY A 107 9.59 1.96 -5.56
CA GLY A 107 9.46 3.21 -6.29
C GLY A 107 8.70 3.03 -7.61
N ARG A 108 9.01 1.95 -8.34
CA ARG A 108 8.35 1.60 -9.60
C ARG A 108 6.93 1.08 -9.40
N TYR A 109 6.64 0.37 -8.30
CA TYR A 109 5.28 -0.03 -7.92
C TYR A 109 4.33 1.17 -7.91
N HIS A 110 4.72 2.29 -7.28
CA HIS A 110 3.89 3.49 -7.23
C HIS A 110 3.97 4.33 -8.51
N ARG A 111 5.14 4.41 -9.14
CA ARG A 111 5.35 5.16 -10.38
C ARG A 111 6.31 4.38 -11.29
N PRO A 112 5.79 3.56 -12.22
CA PRO A 112 6.62 2.72 -13.10
C PRO A 112 7.64 3.52 -13.92
N ALA A 113 7.28 4.74 -14.33
CA ALA A 113 8.18 5.67 -15.02
C ALA A 113 9.34 6.20 -14.16
N GLY A 114 9.39 5.88 -12.86
CA GLY A 114 10.46 6.30 -11.95
C GLY A 114 10.46 7.81 -11.64
N GLY A 115 11.67 8.39 -11.57
CA GLY A 115 11.89 9.82 -11.34
C GLY A 115 11.63 10.31 -9.92
N ALA A 116 11.49 11.64 -9.78
CA ALA A 116 11.30 12.29 -8.49
C ALA A 116 10.07 11.80 -7.69
N PRO A 117 8.91 11.48 -8.31
CA PRO A 117 7.77 10.91 -7.59
C PRO A 117 8.09 9.54 -6.99
N ALA A 118 8.69 8.63 -7.76
CA ALA A 118 9.14 7.33 -7.25
C ALA A 118 10.15 7.52 -6.10
N ALA A 119 11.12 8.43 -6.26
CA ALA A 119 12.10 8.71 -5.21
C ALA A 119 11.47 9.21 -3.91
N ARG A 120 10.48 10.10 -3.97
CA ARG A 120 9.72 10.55 -2.80
C ARG A 120 8.99 9.39 -2.14
N TYR A 121 8.27 8.60 -2.93
CA TYR A 121 7.53 7.44 -2.44
C TYR A 121 8.42 6.43 -1.71
N ARG A 122 9.58 6.09 -2.28
CA ARG A 122 10.57 5.21 -1.65
C ARG A 122 11.01 5.70 -0.27
N ARG A 123 11.27 7.02 -0.14
CA ARG A 123 11.66 7.61 1.15
C ARG A 123 10.56 7.46 2.19
N SER A 124 9.30 7.73 1.81
CA SER A 124 8.17 7.56 2.73
C SER A 124 7.99 6.10 3.16
N VAL A 125 8.08 5.14 2.23
CA VAL A 125 8.02 3.71 2.58
C VAL A 125 9.20 3.29 3.45
N SER A 126 10.42 3.79 3.19
CA SER A 126 11.60 3.52 4.02
C SER A 126 11.42 4.02 5.46
N GLN A 127 10.78 5.18 5.65
CA GLN A 127 10.46 5.69 6.98
C GLN A 127 9.45 4.80 7.71
N HIS A 128 8.44 4.30 7.01
CA HIS A 128 7.51 3.31 7.57
C HIS A 128 8.22 2.00 7.91
N LEU A 129 9.11 1.51 7.05
CA LEU A 129 9.86 0.28 7.28
C LEU A 129 10.73 0.38 8.53
N ALA A 130 11.47 1.48 8.70
CA ALA A 130 12.29 1.72 9.89
C ALA A 130 11.47 1.71 11.19
N ARG A 131 10.25 2.26 11.17
CA ARG A 131 9.33 2.24 12.33
C ARG A 131 8.80 0.84 12.65
N VAL A 132 8.55 0.03 11.63
CA VAL A 132 7.96 -1.31 11.78
C VAL A 132 8.98 -2.34 12.23
N VAL A 133 10.21 -2.27 11.70
CA VAL A 133 11.30 -3.18 12.08
C VAL A 133 11.86 -2.81 13.47
N GLY A 134 11.74 -1.53 13.86
CA GLY A 134 12.37 -1.00 15.07
C GLY A 134 13.91 -1.00 14.97
N PRO A 135 14.63 -0.45 15.97
CA PRO A 135 16.05 -0.75 16.10
C PRO A 135 16.21 -2.25 16.33
N SER A 136 17.09 -2.90 15.57
CA SER A 136 17.48 -4.29 15.79
C SER A 136 17.86 -4.49 17.25
N ARG A 137 17.44 -5.60 17.88
CA ARG A 137 17.85 -5.94 19.26
C ARG A 137 19.37 -5.91 19.47
N ALA A 138 20.16 -6.06 18.40
CA ALA A 138 21.61 -5.91 18.40
C ALA A 138 22.11 -4.49 18.71
N ASP A 139 21.39 -3.42 18.32
CA ASP A 139 21.79 -2.04 18.59
C ASP A 139 21.45 -1.57 20.01
N ALA A 140 20.58 -2.31 20.70
CA ALA A 140 20.14 -2.02 22.06
C ALA A 140 21.06 -2.62 23.14
N SER A 141 21.99 -3.53 22.78
CA SER A 141 23.03 -4.03 23.70
C SER A 141 24.30 -3.18 23.64
N THR A 142 24.66 -2.65 22.47
CA THR A 142 25.86 -1.81 22.31
C THR A 142 25.78 -0.49 23.08
N ARG A 143 24.56 0.08 23.22
CA ARG A 143 24.36 1.32 24.01
C ARG A 143 24.33 1.11 25.53
N ARG A 144 24.33 -0.14 26.00
CA ARG A 144 24.29 -0.47 27.44
C ARG A 144 25.68 -0.75 28.04
N ASN A 145 26.72 -0.86 27.20
CA ASN A 145 28.08 -1.23 27.60
C ASN A 145 29.12 -0.13 27.32
N THR A 146 28.71 1.13 27.30
CA THR A 146 29.70 2.24 27.33
C THR A 146 29.83 2.66 28.80
N PRO A 147 31.00 2.49 29.44
CA PRO A 147 31.22 2.82 30.85
C PRO A 147 31.12 4.33 31.12
#